data_AF-A0A553Q8M1-F1
#
_entry.id   AF-A0A553Q8M1-F1
#
_cell.length_a   1.000
_cell.length_b   1.000
_cell.length_c   1.000
_cell.angle_alpha   90.00
_cell.angle_beta   90.00
_cell.angle_gamma   90.00
#
_symmetry.space_group_name_H-M   'P 1'
#
loop_
_entity.id
_entity.type
_entity.pdbx_description
1 polymer ?
#
loop_
_entity_poly.entity_id
_entity_poly.type
_entity_poly.pdbx_seq_one_letter_code
_entity_poly.pdbx_strand_id
1 'polypeptide(L)'
;MPSVSKTAASASPQTEKPTHYTTEQCPLFLQHKCTQHRPFTCFHWHFLNQRRRRPIRRRDGTFNYSPDVYCTKYDETTGICPDGDDCPYLHRTTGDTERKYHLRYYKTGTCIHETDARGHCVKNGLHCAFAHGPHDLRPPVYDIREIQAQEALQNGQLGSGEGIPDLQPGVLASQAMIEKTLNEDPRWQDTNFVLANYKTEQCTKPPRLCRQGYACPHYHNSRDRRRNPRKFKYR
;
A
#
# COMPACT_ATOMS: atom_id res chain seq x y z
N MET A 1 -13.18 -56.80 24.55
CA MET A 1 -12.61 -55.45 24.77
C MET A 1 -12.01 -54.97 23.46
N PRO A 2 -12.57 -53.96 22.77
CA PRO A 2 -11.97 -53.43 21.57
C PRO A 2 -11.10 -52.20 21.88
N SER A 3 -9.93 -52.19 21.24
CA SER A 3 -8.95 -51.11 21.23
C SER A 3 -9.49 -49.91 20.45
N VAL A 4 -9.37 -48.70 21.01
CA VAL A 4 -9.75 -47.45 20.32
C VAL A 4 -8.49 -46.60 20.14
N SER A 5 -7.88 -46.72 18.97
CA SER A 5 -6.82 -45.83 18.51
C SER A 5 -7.40 -44.43 18.29
N LYS A 6 -7.04 -43.47 19.15
CA LYS A 6 -7.27 -42.04 18.89
C LYS A 6 -6.17 -41.53 17.96
N THR A 7 -6.47 -41.48 16.66
CA THR A 7 -5.75 -40.66 15.69
C THR A 7 -6.00 -39.19 16.01
N ALA A 8 -4.98 -38.50 16.52
CA ALA A 8 -4.99 -37.05 16.65
C ALA A 8 -4.93 -36.44 15.25
N ALA A 9 -6.06 -35.88 14.80
CA ALA A 9 -6.12 -35.12 13.57
C ALA A 9 -5.24 -33.86 13.71
N SER A 10 -4.29 -33.75 12.80
CA SER A 10 -3.40 -32.63 12.56
C SER A 10 -4.18 -31.31 12.40
N ALA A 11 -4.04 -30.41 13.35
CA ALA A 11 -4.42 -29.01 13.19
C ALA A 11 -3.33 -28.28 12.39
N SER A 12 -3.53 -28.16 11.08
CA SER A 12 -2.77 -27.24 10.25
C SER A 12 -2.99 -25.81 10.77
N PRO A 13 -1.94 -24.96 10.90
CA PRO A 13 -2.13 -23.57 11.28
C PRO A 13 -2.92 -22.89 10.15
N GLN A 14 -4.15 -22.49 10.43
CA GLN A 14 -4.93 -21.68 9.51
C GLN A 14 -4.15 -20.39 9.26
N THR A 15 -3.72 -20.18 8.03
CA THR A 15 -3.25 -18.88 7.55
C THR A 15 -4.45 -17.93 7.59
N GLU A 16 -4.57 -17.17 8.67
CA GLU A 16 -5.66 -16.22 8.89
C GLU A 16 -5.76 -15.25 7.70
N LYS A 17 -6.95 -15.18 7.12
CA LYS A 17 -7.19 -14.40 5.90
C LYS A 17 -7.09 -12.90 6.21
N PRO A 18 -6.47 -12.09 5.33
CA PRO A 18 -6.14 -10.67 5.57
C PRO A 18 -7.35 -9.72 5.64
N THR A 19 -8.56 -10.24 5.56
CA THR A 19 -9.79 -9.45 5.46
C THR A 19 -10.08 -8.62 6.70
N HIS A 20 -9.50 -8.98 7.85
CA HIS A 20 -9.88 -8.40 9.15
C HIS A 20 -8.79 -7.54 9.84
N TYR A 21 -7.55 -7.46 9.32
CA TYR A 21 -6.46 -6.73 10.00
C TYR A 21 -6.85 -5.25 10.22
N THR A 22 -6.85 -4.87 11.50
CA THR A 22 -7.24 -3.56 12.05
C THR A 22 -8.58 -3.02 11.55
N THR A 23 -9.53 -3.92 11.24
CA THR A 23 -10.91 -3.52 10.85
C THR A 23 -11.84 -3.43 12.05
N GLU A 24 -11.60 -4.23 13.08
CA GLU A 24 -12.43 -4.34 14.29
C GLU A 24 -11.70 -3.83 15.53
N GLN A 25 -12.45 -3.27 16.49
CA GLN A 25 -11.90 -2.75 17.75
C GLN A 25 -11.45 -3.90 18.64
N CYS A 26 -10.34 -3.74 19.34
CA CYS A 26 -9.88 -4.75 20.29
C CYS A 26 -10.78 -4.78 21.53
N PRO A 27 -11.53 -5.87 21.80
CA PRO A 27 -12.39 -5.95 23.00
C PRO A 27 -11.56 -6.03 24.30
N LEU A 28 -10.35 -6.61 24.23
CA LEU A 28 -9.44 -6.69 25.39
C LEU A 28 -8.84 -5.34 25.75
N PHE A 29 -8.65 -4.44 24.78
CA PHE A 29 -8.13 -3.11 25.04
C PHE A 29 -9.13 -2.24 25.80
N LEU A 30 -10.43 -2.35 25.48
CA LEU A 30 -11.51 -1.69 26.22
C LEU A 30 -11.55 -2.10 27.70
N GLN A 31 -11.05 -3.30 28.01
CA GLN A 31 -10.95 -3.82 29.37
C GLN A 31 -9.57 -3.60 29.99
N HIS A 32 -8.65 -2.89 29.32
CA HIS A 32 -7.25 -2.73 29.71
C HIS A 32 -6.48 -4.05 29.87
N LYS A 33 -6.91 -5.12 29.17
CA LYS A 33 -6.33 -6.47 29.22
C LYS A 33 -5.53 -6.84 27.96
N CYS A 34 -5.45 -5.96 26.96
CA CYS A 34 -4.69 -6.25 25.75
C CYS A 34 -3.18 -6.22 26.02
N THR A 35 -2.55 -7.40 26.00
CA THR A 35 -1.09 -7.56 26.16
C THR A 35 -0.31 -7.25 24.87
N GLN A 36 -1.01 -7.10 23.74
CA GLN A 36 -0.43 -6.79 22.42
C GLN A 36 -0.53 -5.30 22.06
N HIS A 37 -0.85 -4.44 23.04
CA HIS A 37 -0.84 -2.99 22.87
C HIS A 37 0.59 -2.42 22.80
N ARG A 38 1.54 -3.03 23.53
CA ARG A 38 2.96 -2.67 23.56
C ARG A 38 3.82 -3.95 23.68
N PRO A 39 4.62 -4.33 22.66
CA PRO A 39 4.75 -3.69 21.34
C PRO A 39 3.44 -3.77 20.55
N PHE A 40 3.18 -2.80 19.66
CA PHE A 40 1.95 -2.67 18.86
C PHE A 40 1.75 -3.83 17.88
N THR A 41 1.45 -5.03 18.38
CA THR A 41 1.32 -6.27 17.62
C THR A 41 -0.13 -6.78 17.56
N CYS A 42 -1.05 -6.07 18.21
CA CYS A 42 -2.47 -6.42 18.20
C CYS A 42 -3.01 -6.38 16.77
N PHE A 43 -3.82 -7.39 16.45
CA PHE A 43 -4.50 -7.51 15.16
C PHE A 43 -5.65 -6.50 15.01
N HIS A 44 -6.22 -6.06 16.12
CA HIS A 44 -7.36 -5.16 16.19
C HIS A 44 -6.92 -3.72 16.47
N TRP A 45 -7.74 -2.74 16.09
CA TRP A 45 -7.42 -1.34 16.37
C TRP A 45 -7.75 -0.99 17.83
N HIS A 46 -6.94 -0.11 18.43
CA HIS A 46 -7.14 0.41 19.79
C HIS A 46 -7.72 1.82 19.75
N PHE A 47 -7.17 2.64 18.85
CA PHE A 47 -7.61 4.01 18.61
C PHE A 47 -8.24 4.12 17.23
N LEU A 48 -9.18 5.06 17.07
CA LEU A 48 -9.93 5.19 15.83
C LEU A 48 -9.02 5.53 14.63
N ASN A 49 -7.94 6.27 14.83
CA ASN A 49 -6.95 6.55 13.78
C ASN A 49 -6.12 5.32 13.35
N GLN A 50 -6.22 4.18 14.04
CA GLN A 50 -5.65 2.90 13.63
C GLN A 50 -6.66 2.05 12.84
N ARG A 51 -7.96 2.38 12.94
CA ARG A 51 -9.02 1.67 12.23
C ARG A 51 -8.81 1.81 10.73
N ARG A 52 -8.91 0.68 10.05
CA ARG A 52 -8.79 0.56 8.59
C ARG A 52 -10.13 0.11 8.02
N ARG A 53 -10.60 0.74 6.95
CA ARG A 53 -11.74 0.23 6.18
C ARG A 53 -11.32 -0.95 5.32
N ARG A 54 -12.20 -1.94 5.18
CA ARG A 54 -11.93 -3.10 4.33
C ARG A 54 -11.99 -2.67 2.85
N PRO A 55 -10.96 -2.96 2.03
CA PRO A 55 -11.01 -2.74 0.60
C PRO A 55 -11.93 -3.78 -0.05
N ILE A 56 -12.85 -3.30 -0.87
CA ILE A 56 -13.85 -4.11 -1.55
C ILE A 56 -13.80 -3.75 -3.03
N ARG A 57 -13.62 -4.77 -3.89
CA ARG A 57 -13.91 -4.64 -5.31
C ARG A 57 -15.39 -4.97 -5.51
N ARG A 58 -16.16 -3.98 -5.93
CA ARG A 58 -17.59 -4.08 -6.22
C ARG A 58 -17.82 -4.93 -7.48
N ARG A 59 -19.08 -5.32 -7.71
CA ARG A 59 -19.47 -6.14 -8.88
C ARG A 59 -19.22 -5.42 -10.21
N ASP A 60 -19.30 -4.09 -10.20
CA ASP A 60 -18.98 -3.23 -11.35
C ASP A 60 -17.46 -3.14 -11.63
N GLY A 61 -16.62 -3.78 -10.82
CA GLY A 61 -15.17 -3.78 -10.97
C GLY A 61 -14.46 -2.58 -10.34
N THR A 62 -15.18 -1.64 -9.72
CA THR A 62 -14.61 -0.49 -9.02
C THR A 62 -14.25 -0.82 -7.56
N PHE A 63 -13.29 -0.11 -6.98
CA PHE A 63 -13.06 -0.15 -5.54
C PHE A 63 -14.00 0.77 -4.76
N ASN A 64 -14.34 0.37 -3.53
CA ASN A 64 -15.09 1.22 -2.59
C ASN A 64 -14.33 2.49 -2.19
N TYR A 65 -13.00 2.43 -2.14
CA TYR A 65 -12.15 3.62 -2.02
C TYR A 65 -10.90 3.47 -2.90
N SER A 66 -10.35 4.61 -3.33
CA SER A 66 -9.16 4.63 -4.19
C SER A 66 -7.94 4.04 -3.48
N PRO A 67 -7.11 3.22 -4.14
CA PRO A 67 -5.82 2.80 -3.60
C PRO A 67 -4.77 3.92 -3.56
N ASP A 68 -5.01 5.04 -4.26
CA ASP A 68 -3.95 6.01 -4.59
C ASP A 68 -4.27 7.46 -4.28
N VAL A 69 -5.56 7.83 -4.27
CA VAL A 69 -5.97 9.21 -4.02
C VAL A 69 -6.33 9.35 -2.55
N TYR A 70 -5.48 10.03 -1.80
CA TYR A 70 -5.71 10.31 -0.39
C TYR A 70 -6.83 11.32 -0.18
N CYS A 71 -7.67 11.07 0.83
CA CYS A 71 -8.70 11.98 1.31
C CYS A 71 -8.04 13.19 1.97
N THR A 72 -8.49 14.39 1.62
CA THR A 72 -8.04 15.64 2.22
C THR A 72 -8.83 16.03 3.48
N LYS A 73 -9.99 15.38 3.70
CA LYS A 73 -10.89 15.64 4.83
C LYS A 73 -10.69 14.71 6.02
N TYR A 74 -9.87 13.66 5.87
CA TYR A 74 -9.60 12.72 6.95
C TYR A 74 -8.64 13.33 7.96
N ASP A 75 -9.04 13.37 9.22
CA ASP A 75 -8.19 13.82 10.32
C ASP A 75 -7.35 12.65 10.84
N GLU A 76 -6.04 12.72 10.60
CA GLU A 76 -5.07 11.69 11.00
C GLU A 76 -4.90 11.56 12.52
N THR A 77 -5.25 12.62 13.28
CA THR A 77 -5.15 12.65 14.74
C THR A 77 -6.30 11.89 15.37
N THR A 78 -7.53 12.21 14.95
CA THR A 78 -8.75 11.64 15.52
C THR A 78 -9.20 10.34 14.83
N GLY A 79 -8.82 10.15 13.57
CA GLY A 79 -9.28 9.03 12.75
C GLY A 79 -10.66 9.21 12.14
N ILE A 80 -11.15 10.46 12.08
CA ILE A 80 -12.51 10.77 11.64
C ILE A 80 -12.47 11.36 10.22
N CYS A 81 -13.39 10.89 9.38
CA CYS A 81 -13.73 11.52 8.10
C CYS A 81 -15.21 11.93 8.12
N PRO A 82 -15.58 13.13 7.66
CA PRO A 82 -16.98 13.52 7.49
C PRO A 82 -17.75 12.57 6.55
N ASP A 83 -17.05 12.02 5.54
CA ASP A 83 -17.62 11.08 4.56
C ASP A 83 -17.61 9.62 5.08
N GLY A 84 -17.11 9.38 6.31
CA GLY A 84 -17.17 8.09 6.99
C GLY A 84 -16.60 6.90 6.21
N ASP A 85 -17.31 5.78 6.27
CA ASP A 85 -16.93 4.55 5.55
C ASP A 85 -17.18 4.62 4.05
N ASP A 86 -18.11 5.48 3.62
CA ASP A 86 -18.46 5.71 2.22
C ASP A 86 -17.47 6.64 1.49
N CYS A 87 -16.50 7.21 2.20
CA CYS A 87 -15.48 8.06 1.59
C CYS A 87 -14.76 7.32 0.44
N PRO A 88 -14.83 7.80 -0.81
CA PRO A 88 -14.27 7.07 -1.93
C PRO A 88 -12.74 7.27 -2.09
N TYR A 89 -12.12 7.97 -1.14
CA TYR A 89 -10.70 8.28 -1.10
C TYR A 89 -9.99 7.49 0.00
N LEU A 90 -8.68 7.32 -0.14
CA LEU A 90 -7.82 6.63 0.81
C LEU A 90 -7.63 7.44 2.10
N HIS A 91 -7.85 6.86 3.28
CA HIS A 91 -7.52 7.51 4.54
C HIS A 91 -6.08 7.20 4.95
N ARG A 92 -5.35 8.21 5.43
CA ARG A 92 -3.99 8.04 5.95
C ARG A 92 -4.04 7.57 7.41
N THR A 93 -4.51 6.34 7.60
CA THR A 93 -4.57 5.68 8.91
C THR A 93 -3.16 5.47 9.47
N THR A 94 -3.08 5.20 10.77
CA THR A 94 -1.81 4.96 11.46
C THR A 94 -1.04 3.83 10.77
N GLY A 95 0.20 4.10 10.36
CA GLY A 95 1.02 3.14 9.63
C GLY A 95 0.62 2.93 8.17
N ASP A 96 -0.24 3.77 7.61
CA ASP A 96 -0.72 3.73 6.22
C ASP A 96 -1.38 2.38 5.88
N THR A 97 -2.20 1.88 6.80
CA THR A 97 -2.74 0.51 6.75
C THR A 97 -3.78 0.35 5.66
N GLU A 98 -4.62 1.36 5.35
CA GLU A 98 -5.57 1.26 4.23
C GLU A 98 -4.88 1.00 2.89
N ARG A 99 -3.73 1.65 2.64
CA ARG A 99 -2.97 1.48 1.41
C ARG A 99 -2.22 0.15 1.38
N LYS A 100 -1.43 -0.12 2.43
CA LYS A 100 -0.57 -1.32 2.53
C LYS A 100 -1.37 -2.61 2.41
N TYR A 101 -2.57 -2.62 2.99
CA TYR A 101 -3.46 -3.78 2.98
C TYR A 101 -4.54 -3.68 1.89
N HIS A 102 -4.42 -2.76 0.92
CA HIS A 102 -5.35 -2.66 -0.19
C HIS A 102 -5.26 -3.88 -1.11
N LEU A 103 -6.37 -4.27 -1.76
CA LEU A 103 -6.40 -5.33 -2.78
C LEU A 103 -5.42 -5.07 -3.95
N ARG A 104 -5.02 -3.82 -4.14
CA ARG A 104 -4.05 -3.38 -5.15
C ARG A 104 -2.59 -3.65 -4.78
N TYR A 105 -2.25 -3.72 -3.48
CA TYR A 105 -0.86 -3.64 -3.00
C TYR A 105 -0.44 -4.71 -2.00
N TYR A 106 -1.36 -5.20 -1.16
CA TYR A 106 -1.03 -6.19 -0.13
C TYR A 106 -0.37 -7.42 -0.76
N LYS A 107 0.80 -7.86 -0.31
CA LYS A 107 1.46 -9.09 -0.80
C LYS A 107 1.68 -9.14 -2.31
N THR A 108 1.70 -8.01 -3.01
CA THR A 108 2.00 -7.97 -4.46
C THR A 108 3.47 -7.78 -4.77
N GLY A 109 4.30 -7.60 -3.74
CA GLY A 109 5.75 -7.49 -3.86
C GLY A 109 6.44 -8.19 -2.69
N THR A 110 7.64 -8.71 -2.96
CA THR A 110 8.46 -9.43 -1.99
C THR A 110 9.00 -8.50 -0.91
N CYS A 111 9.03 -8.97 0.34
CA CYS A 111 9.65 -8.26 1.44
C CYS A 111 11.16 -8.26 1.28
N ILE A 112 11.80 -7.13 1.56
CA ILE A 112 13.27 -7.03 1.61
C ILE A 112 13.86 -7.59 2.90
N HIS A 113 13.01 -7.82 3.91
CA HIS A 113 13.42 -8.32 5.21
C HIS A 113 13.20 -9.83 5.27
N GLU A 114 14.12 -10.53 5.92
CA GLU A 114 14.02 -11.97 6.13
C GLU A 114 12.91 -12.32 7.13
N THR A 115 12.63 -13.61 7.23
CA THR A 115 11.75 -14.16 8.25
C THR A 115 12.55 -14.71 9.43
N ASP A 116 11.98 -14.63 10.63
CA ASP A 116 12.48 -15.33 11.80
C ASP A 116 12.27 -16.86 11.69
N ALA A 117 12.75 -17.61 12.69
CA ALA A 117 12.59 -19.07 12.75
C ALA A 117 11.12 -19.53 12.81
N ARG A 118 10.17 -18.62 13.06
CA ARG A 118 8.73 -18.89 13.08
C ARG A 118 8.06 -18.53 11.75
N GLY A 119 8.80 -18.02 10.77
CA GLY A 119 8.27 -17.60 9.46
C GLY A 119 7.70 -16.18 9.44
N HIS A 120 7.90 -15.36 10.48
CA HIS A 120 7.41 -13.98 10.53
C HIS A 120 8.47 -12.98 10.10
N CYS A 121 8.08 -11.86 9.50
CA CYS A 121 9.03 -10.81 9.15
C CYS A 121 9.81 -10.32 10.37
N VAL A 122 11.15 -10.28 10.31
CA VAL A 122 11.97 -9.80 11.43
C VAL A 122 11.71 -8.34 11.82
N LYS A 123 11.20 -7.54 10.87
CA LYS A 123 10.91 -6.11 11.09
C LYS A 123 9.44 -5.83 11.41
N ASN A 124 8.53 -6.45 10.67
CA ASN A 124 7.10 -6.13 10.71
C ASN A 124 6.25 -7.26 11.33
N GLY A 125 6.89 -8.35 11.76
CA GLY A 125 6.25 -9.51 12.35
C GLY A 125 5.31 -10.25 11.39
N LEU A 126 4.35 -10.94 12.01
CA LEU A 126 3.23 -11.65 11.36
C LEU A 126 2.46 -10.76 10.37
N HIS A 127 2.31 -9.47 10.71
CA HIS A 127 1.50 -8.51 9.97
C HIS A 127 2.32 -7.80 8.87
N CYS A 128 3.26 -8.49 8.25
CA CYS A 128 4.00 -7.90 7.14
C CYS A 128 3.10 -7.81 5.91
N ALA A 129 2.95 -6.60 5.36
CA ALA A 129 2.18 -6.37 4.13
C ALA A 129 2.90 -6.83 2.85
N PHE A 130 4.16 -7.25 2.93
CA PHE A 130 4.95 -7.76 1.80
C PHE A 130 5.10 -9.28 1.87
N ALA A 131 5.31 -9.91 0.72
CA ALA A 131 5.37 -11.36 0.59
C ALA A 131 6.72 -11.94 1.06
N HIS A 132 6.71 -13.01 1.84
CA HIS A 132 7.90 -13.74 2.30
C HIS A 132 8.08 -15.07 1.57
N GLY A 133 7.95 -15.03 0.23
CA GLY A 133 8.14 -16.17 -0.65
C GLY A 133 7.07 -16.24 -1.74
N PRO A 134 7.25 -17.09 -2.76
CA PRO A 134 6.30 -17.20 -3.88
C PRO A 134 4.90 -17.64 -3.45
N HIS A 135 4.79 -18.43 -2.38
CA HIS A 135 3.52 -18.90 -1.82
C HIS A 135 2.73 -17.79 -1.10
N ASP A 136 3.41 -16.72 -0.68
CA ASP A 136 2.82 -15.55 -0.01
C ASP A 136 2.64 -14.38 -0.99
N LEU A 137 3.16 -14.48 -2.22
CA LEU A 137 3.02 -13.47 -3.27
C LEU A 137 1.68 -13.66 -3.99
N ARG A 138 0.96 -12.56 -4.22
CA ARG A 138 -0.29 -12.56 -4.98
C ARG A 138 -0.28 -11.53 -6.11
N PRO A 139 -1.05 -11.74 -7.19
CA PRO A 139 -1.21 -10.71 -8.20
C PRO A 139 -1.97 -9.48 -7.64
N PRO A 140 -1.63 -8.26 -8.11
CA PRO A 140 -2.40 -7.07 -7.81
C PRO A 140 -3.80 -7.15 -8.42
N VAL A 141 -4.80 -6.66 -7.67
CA VAL A 141 -6.16 -6.46 -8.19
C VAL A 141 -6.26 -5.02 -8.68
N TYR A 142 -6.76 -4.84 -9.90
CA TYR A 142 -6.90 -3.53 -10.55
C TYR A 142 -8.35 -3.04 -10.49
N ASP A 143 -8.52 -1.73 -10.41
CA ASP A 143 -9.81 -1.08 -10.61
C ASP A 143 -10.15 -1.13 -12.11
N ILE A 144 -11.42 -1.34 -12.47
CA ILE A 144 -11.84 -1.36 -13.88
C ILE A 144 -11.43 -0.07 -14.63
N ARG A 145 -11.42 1.08 -13.94
CA ARG A 145 -11.01 2.37 -14.51
C ARG A 145 -9.51 2.43 -14.77
N GLU A 146 -8.69 1.73 -13.99
CA GLU A 146 -7.24 1.62 -14.20
C GLU A 146 -6.95 0.77 -15.45
N ILE A 147 -7.68 -0.34 -15.62
CA ILE A 147 -7.55 -1.22 -16.79
C ILE A 147 -7.94 -0.48 -18.07
N GLN A 148 -9.10 0.15 -18.08
CA GLN A 148 -9.59 0.90 -19.25
C GLN A 148 -8.65 2.05 -19.64
N ALA A 149 -8.08 2.77 -18.66
CA ALA A 149 -7.11 3.83 -18.93
C ALA A 149 -5.82 3.29 -19.58
N GLN A 150 -5.33 2.13 -19.13
CA GLN A 150 -4.16 1.46 -19.72
C GLN A 150 -4.44 1.01 -21.16
N GLU A 151 -5.61 0.44 -21.42
CA GLU A 151 -6.03 0.03 -22.76
C GLU A 151 -6.16 1.23 -23.71
N ALA A 152 -6.72 2.36 -23.25
CA ALA A 152 -6.84 3.58 -24.05
C ALA A 152 -5.48 4.18 -24.44
N LEU A 153 -4.49 4.11 -23.53
CA LEU A 153 -3.11 4.51 -23.81
C LEU A 153 -2.44 3.60 -24.85
N GLN A 154 -2.61 2.27 -24.70
CA GLN A 154 -2.06 1.28 -25.62
C GLN A 154 -2.62 1.46 -27.04
N ASN A 155 -3.88 1.88 -27.15
CA ASN A 155 -4.59 2.11 -28.42
C ASN A 155 -4.39 3.52 -28.99
N GLY A 156 -3.58 4.38 -28.35
CA GLY A 156 -3.24 5.72 -28.87
C GLY A 156 -4.38 6.74 -28.87
N GLN A 157 -5.43 6.55 -28.07
CA GLN A 157 -6.65 7.38 -28.10
C GLN A 157 -6.61 8.63 -27.20
N LEU A 158 -5.55 8.83 -26.40
CA LEU A 158 -5.37 10.05 -25.57
C LEU A 158 -4.39 11.02 -26.24
N GLY A 159 -4.83 11.64 -27.32
CA GLY A 159 -4.22 12.82 -27.91
C GLY A 159 -5.12 14.04 -27.69
N SER A 160 -4.60 14.99 -26.90
CA SER A 160 -5.07 16.39 -26.81
C SER A 160 -6.39 16.63 -26.05
N GLY A 161 -6.40 17.74 -25.31
CA GLY A 161 -7.38 18.09 -24.28
C GLY A 161 -8.84 18.18 -24.73
N GLU A 162 -9.74 18.10 -23.75
CA GLU A 162 -10.84 19.04 -23.48
C GLU A 162 -11.64 18.57 -22.25
N GLY A 163 -11.99 19.50 -21.36
CA GLY A 163 -13.04 19.36 -20.34
C GLY A 163 -12.68 18.60 -19.05
N ILE A 164 -12.59 19.34 -17.94
CA ILE A 164 -12.68 18.79 -16.57
C ILE A 164 -14.18 18.74 -16.20
N PRO A 165 -14.85 17.58 -16.17
CA PRO A 165 -16.02 17.39 -15.33
C PRO A 165 -15.60 16.67 -14.05
N ASP A 166 -16.11 17.15 -12.92
CA ASP A 166 -15.92 16.67 -11.54
C ASP A 166 -15.48 15.19 -11.43
N LEU A 167 -14.17 14.95 -11.36
CA LEU A 167 -13.57 13.63 -11.64
C LEU A 167 -13.68 12.71 -10.43
N GLN A 168 -14.47 11.65 -10.59
CA GLN A 168 -14.58 10.54 -9.64
C GLN A 168 -13.19 9.99 -9.24
N PRO A 169 -13.00 9.48 -8.00
CA PRO A 169 -11.67 9.19 -7.44
C PRO A 169 -10.85 8.14 -8.20
N GLY A 170 -11.49 7.27 -8.96
CA GLY A 170 -10.80 6.33 -9.84
C GLY A 170 -10.22 6.96 -11.10
N VAL A 171 -10.81 8.05 -11.59
CA VAL A 171 -10.24 8.83 -12.71
C VAL A 171 -9.04 9.64 -12.25
N LEU A 172 -9.05 10.15 -11.01
CA LEU A 172 -7.85 10.78 -10.42
C LEU A 172 -6.75 9.76 -10.10
N ALA A 173 -7.10 8.51 -9.76
CA ALA A 173 -6.14 7.42 -9.57
C ALA A 173 -5.51 7.01 -10.91
N SER A 174 -6.32 6.85 -11.96
CA SER A 174 -5.82 6.61 -13.31
C SER A 174 -5.03 7.81 -13.83
N GLN A 175 -5.41 9.06 -13.53
CA GLN A 175 -4.64 10.25 -13.89
C GLN A 175 -3.31 10.35 -13.15
N ALA A 176 -3.24 9.94 -11.87
CA ALA A 176 -1.97 9.84 -11.15
C ALA A 176 -1.07 8.71 -11.67
N MET A 177 -1.66 7.63 -12.21
CA MET A 177 -0.93 6.58 -12.96
C MET A 177 -0.52 7.09 -14.34
N ILE A 178 -1.36 7.85 -15.04
CA ILE A 178 -1.03 8.53 -16.30
C ILE A 178 0.12 9.50 -16.07
N GLU A 179 0.11 10.34 -15.03
CA GLU A 179 1.26 11.17 -14.64
C GLU A 179 2.49 10.34 -14.24
N LYS A 180 2.31 9.11 -13.75
CA LYS A 180 3.42 8.20 -13.46
C LYS A 180 4.01 7.62 -14.75
N THR A 181 3.19 7.29 -15.74
CA THR A 181 3.60 6.77 -17.07
C THR A 181 4.13 7.88 -17.98
N LEU A 182 3.49 9.05 -18.00
CA LEU A 182 3.91 10.24 -18.75
C LEU A 182 5.17 10.91 -18.17
N ASN A 183 5.62 10.47 -16.99
CA ASN A 183 6.87 10.90 -16.37
C ASN A 183 7.93 9.79 -16.34
N GLU A 184 7.78 8.75 -17.16
CA GLU A 184 8.88 7.87 -17.55
C GLU A 184 9.63 8.60 -18.67
N ASP A 185 10.34 9.69 -18.34
CA ASP A 185 11.38 10.22 -19.23
C ASP A 185 12.24 9.02 -19.64
N PRO A 186 12.30 8.65 -20.93
CA PRO A 186 12.91 7.39 -21.39
C PRO A 186 14.35 7.24 -20.91
N ARG A 187 15.02 8.35 -20.57
CA ARG A 187 16.34 8.35 -19.93
C ARG A 187 16.38 7.55 -18.63
N TRP A 188 15.29 7.46 -17.85
CA TRP A 188 15.24 6.63 -16.64
C TRP A 188 15.20 5.12 -16.91
N GLN A 189 15.03 4.68 -18.16
CA GLN A 189 15.23 3.28 -18.56
C GLN A 189 16.69 2.96 -18.87
N ASP A 190 17.54 3.97 -19.09
CA ASP A 190 18.97 3.81 -19.31
C ASP A 190 19.72 3.64 -17.98
N THR A 191 20.45 2.52 -17.85
CA THR A 191 21.20 2.17 -16.65
C THR A 191 22.22 3.25 -16.26
N ASN A 192 22.91 3.86 -17.24
CA ASN A 192 23.94 4.87 -16.94
C ASN A 192 23.30 6.15 -16.39
N PHE A 193 22.16 6.56 -16.95
CA PHE A 193 21.41 7.71 -16.51
C PHE A 193 20.85 7.51 -15.10
N VAL A 194 20.30 6.34 -14.77
CA VAL A 194 19.83 6.00 -13.42
C VAL A 194 20.99 6.11 -12.43
N LEU A 195 22.13 5.48 -12.73
CA LEU A 195 23.30 5.51 -11.85
C LEU A 195 23.81 6.94 -11.60
N ALA A 196 23.77 7.81 -12.60
CA ALA A 196 24.23 9.19 -12.50
C ALA A 196 23.25 10.13 -11.78
N ASN A 197 21.94 9.89 -11.88
CA ASN A 197 20.92 10.89 -11.51
C ASN A 197 19.94 10.45 -10.42
N TYR A 198 19.88 9.16 -10.07
CA TYR A 198 18.96 8.68 -9.03
C TYR A 198 19.26 9.32 -7.67
N LYS A 199 18.26 10.01 -7.11
CA LYS A 199 18.27 10.69 -5.81
C LYS A 199 19.34 11.77 -5.66
N THR A 200 19.85 12.34 -6.76
CA THR A 200 20.83 13.44 -6.71
C THR A 200 20.16 14.81 -6.58
N GLU A 201 18.89 14.91 -6.96
CA GLU A 201 18.08 16.14 -6.93
C GLU A 201 16.85 16.00 -6.03
N GLN A 202 16.40 17.11 -5.44
CA GLN A 202 15.25 17.13 -4.54
C GLN A 202 13.96 16.99 -5.35
N CYS A 203 12.99 16.23 -4.84
CA CYS A 203 11.70 16.14 -5.49
C CYS A 203 11.02 17.51 -5.50
N THR A 204 10.63 17.98 -6.68
CA THR A 204 9.88 19.23 -6.87
C THR A 204 8.42 19.10 -6.44
N LYS A 205 7.92 17.86 -6.33
CA LYS A 205 6.58 17.59 -5.83
C LYS A 205 6.56 17.81 -4.31
N PRO A 206 5.56 18.53 -3.76
CA PRO A 206 5.44 18.72 -2.32
C PRO A 206 5.49 17.36 -1.58
N PRO A 207 6.13 17.26 -0.39
CA PRO A 207 6.35 15.99 0.30
C PRO A 207 5.09 15.15 0.54
N ARG A 208 3.90 15.77 0.58
CA ARG A 208 2.60 15.11 0.75
C ARG A 208 1.94 14.67 -0.57
N LEU A 209 2.43 15.17 -1.71
CA LEU A 209 1.87 14.94 -3.05
C LEU A 209 2.75 14.03 -3.92
N CYS A 210 4.00 13.78 -3.54
CA CYS A 210 4.82 12.76 -4.21
C CYS A 210 4.36 11.34 -3.85
N ARG A 211 3.45 10.79 -4.66
CA ARG A 211 2.87 9.44 -4.45
C ARG A 211 3.85 8.30 -4.74
N GLN A 212 5.01 8.59 -5.34
CA GLN A 212 6.06 7.61 -5.64
C GLN A 212 6.86 7.20 -4.39
N GLY A 213 6.77 7.95 -3.29
CA GLY A 213 7.41 7.59 -2.01
C GLY A 213 8.90 7.29 -2.13
N TYR A 214 9.34 6.15 -1.57
CA TYR A 214 10.73 5.69 -1.66
C TYR A 214 11.21 5.42 -3.09
N ALA A 215 10.29 5.03 -3.99
CA ALA A 215 10.59 4.75 -5.39
C ALA A 215 10.70 6.01 -6.27
N CYS A 216 10.51 7.21 -5.72
CA CYS A 216 10.69 8.44 -6.48
C CYS A 216 12.15 8.58 -6.95
N PRO A 217 12.43 8.92 -8.22
CA PRO A 217 13.80 9.16 -8.68
C PRO A 217 14.51 10.33 -8.00
N HIS A 218 13.77 11.20 -7.33
CA HIS A 218 14.29 12.36 -6.58
C HIS A 218 14.25 12.12 -5.07
N TYR A 219 15.11 12.79 -4.31
CA TYR A 219 15.18 12.64 -2.85
C TYR A 219 14.16 13.54 -2.14
N HIS A 220 13.61 13.06 -1.02
CA HIS A 220 12.66 13.83 -0.20
C HIS A 220 13.22 14.29 1.15
N ASN A 221 14.34 13.70 1.58
CA ASN A 221 15.01 14.07 2.83
C ASN A 221 16.53 13.80 2.70
N SER A 222 17.29 14.28 3.67
CA SER A 222 18.75 14.19 3.66
C SER A 222 19.28 12.74 3.72
N ARG A 223 18.53 11.79 4.28
CA ARG A 223 18.90 10.37 4.32
C ARG A 223 18.76 9.68 2.96
N ASP A 224 17.81 10.14 2.16
CA ASP A 224 17.54 9.60 0.81
C ASP A 224 18.43 10.23 -0.26
N ARG A 225 19.09 11.36 0.04
CA ARG A 225 19.94 12.10 -0.90
C ARG A 225 21.23 11.37 -1.22
N ARG A 226 21.51 11.18 -2.51
CA ARG A 226 22.78 10.67 -3.05
C ARG A 226 23.64 11.82 -3.57
N ARG A 227 24.96 11.70 -3.47
CA ARG A 227 25.89 12.66 -4.10
C ARG A 227 25.96 12.37 -5.59
N ASN A 228 26.03 13.40 -6.42
CA ASN A 228 26.15 13.21 -7.86
C ASN A 228 27.49 12.52 -8.20
N PRO A 229 27.49 11.32 -8.81
CA PRO A 229 28.72 10.59 -9.15
C PRO A 229 29.64 11.32 -10.14
N ARG A 230 29.09 12.23 -10.94
CA ARG A 230 29.87 13.07 -11.89
C ARG A 230 30.67 14.15 -11.17
N LYS A 231 30.25 14.54 -9.95
CA LYS A 231 30.91 15.54 -9.12
C LYS A 231 31.76 14.93 -8.01
N PHE A 232 31.36 13.77 -7.50
CA PHE A 232 32.02 13.13 -6.36
C PHE A 232 32.38 11.69 -6.72
N LYS A 233 33.67 11.35 -6.63
CA LYS A 233 34.13 9.97 -6.80
C LYS A 233 33.69 9.16 -5.57
N TYR A 234 32.96 8.08 -5.83
CA TYR A 234 32.72 7.04 -4.85
C TYR A 234 33.93 6.11 -4.87
N ARG A 235 34.54 5.87 -3.71
CA ARG A 235 35.64 4.91 -3.54
C ARG A 235 35.07 3.52 -3.31
#